data_AF-A0A101HMC6-F1
#
_entry.id   AF-A0A101HMC6-F1
#
_cell.length_a   1.000
_cell.length_b   1.000
_cell.length_c   1.000
_cell.angle_alpha   90.00
_cell.angle_beta   90.00
_cell.angle_gamma   90.00
#
_symmetry.space_group_name_H-M   'P 1'
#
loop_
_entity.id
_entity.type
_entity.pdbx_description
1 polymer ?
#
loop_
_entity_poly.entity_id
_entity_poly.type
_entity_poly.pdbx_seq_one_letter_code
_entity_poly.pdbx_strand_id
1 'polypeptide(L)'
;MMSIFKRKATVFLSLILLLFFLSGCSSPVPEISIPDQTIAEGEELSVDLSKHTKVDGKSDITYTISSGVGTVSGNTYTYRPGFADSGTRSVTIVAKTEKGKESKTTFNITVLNVNRPPTISIENREIAFGEEIAIDLKAASSDPDGDVLTFTVSDGSLSIEDGNLLVKASSLKPGTNNITVVARDPEGAEASTTFFIEVKTPSFSSGGNTLIVDKAGDEFTSIQKAVDAAKTGDTVLIMPGVYEENVSVSKSIIIAGASRDSVILLTPEGNTAGIYVRSVNGITIRDLTIKTPATAVQFSRSSGEITGVTIKGGRFGVSYSGAAGNVLKIDDCLFSAFESETTEGKLAERLTGLYVYGSGHLIVENSIFFLNGTGLYISNDTSFSISDSVFEKNTVALSITGTARGTVEKNRITGNIDNGVLLRSTSTIEFSSNIFYRNARHGFDLYLRSCTDCGCGGTVFNGTVLGSGNIFDDEKAICPRDFSWPEGFYTVDEQISKTN
;
A
#
# COMPACT_ATOMS: atom_id res chain seq x y z
N MET A 1 108.07 -3.49 92.99
CA MET A 1 107.70 -3.67 94.42
C MET A 1 106.41 -4.48 94.45
N MET A 2 106.43 -5.72 94.97
CA MET A 2 105.31 -6.71 94.97
C MET A 2 104.81 -7.10 93.54
N SER A 3 104.50 -8.35 93.15
CA SER A 3 103.72 -9.47 93.75
C SER A 3 102.23 -9.11 93.92
N ILE A 4 101.22 -9.90 93.57
CA ILE A 4 101.09 -11.36 93.26
C ILE A 4 99.78 -11.55 92.40
N PHE A 5 99.37 -12.64 91.69
CA PHE A 5 99.57 -14.11 91.74
C PHE A 5 99.23 -14.83 90.40
N LYS A 6 99.50 -16.15 90.36
CA LYS A 6 98.74 -17.34 89.83
C LYS A 6 97.38 -17.15 89.09
N ARG A 7 96.91 -18.02 88.16
CA ARG A 7 97.17 -19.49 87.91
C ARG A 7 96.56 -20.02 86.57
N LYS A 8 97.16 -21.07 85.96
CA LYS A 8 96.66 -21.98 84.86
C LYS A 8 96.37 -21.30 83.49
N ALA A 9 96.68 -21.79 82.27
CA ALA A 9 96.80 -23.13 81.61
C ALA A 9 95.43 -23.71 81.10
N THR A 10 95.30 -24.39 79.94
CA THR A 10 96.21 -25.35 79.26
C THR A 10 95.97 -25.57 77.73
N VAL A 11 96.96 -25.29 76.87
CA VAL A 11 97.48 -26.04 75.66
C VAL A 11 96.60 -26.51 74.44
N PHE A 12 97.16 -26.33 73.22
CA PHE A 12 96.97 -26.99 71.89
C PHE A 12 95.95 -26.49 70.82
N LEU A 13 96.46 -26.52 69.57
CA LEU A 13 95.84 -26.72 68.23
C LEU A 13 95.43 -25.51 67.34
N SER A 14 95.82 -25.65 66.08
CA SER A 14 95.74 -24.79 64.88
C SER A 14 94.46 -23.99 64.62
N LEU A 15 94.62 -22.76 64.08
CA LEU A 15 93.75 -22.25 63.03
C LEU A 15 94.48 -21.26 62.10
N ILE A 16 94.33 -21.41 60.78
CA ILE A 16 94.79 -20.44 59.77
C ILE A 16 93.68 -19.40 59.57
N LEU A 17 93.94 -18.14 59.90
CA LEU A 17 92.96 -17.06 59.72
C LEU A 17 93.05 -16.48 58.30
N LEU A 18 92.32 -17.09 57.37
CA LEU A 18 92.17 -16.61 56.00
C LEU A 18 91.24 -15.38 55.96
N LEU A 19 91.83 -14.18 55.96
CA LEU A 19 91.11 -12.92 55.77
C LEU A 19 90.63 -12.80 54.30
N PHE A 20 89.46 -13.37 54.02
CA PHE A 20 88.74 -13.17 52.76
C PHE A 20 88.49 -11.68 52.51
N PHE A 21 88.88 -11.20 51.33
CA PHE A 21 88.26 -10.00 50.78
C PHE A 21 86.77 -10.29 50.55
N LEU A 22 85.90 -9.45 51.12
CA LEU A 22 84.48 -9.44 50.80
C LEU A 22 84.25 -8.81 49.42
N SER A 23 84.65 -9.52 48.37
CA SER A 23 84.09 -9.32 47.03
C SER A 23 82.63 -9.74 47.09
N GLY A 24 81.76 -8.81 47.46
CA GLY A 24 80.33 -9.06 47.60
C GLY A 24 79.78 -9.66 46.31
N CYS A 25 79.20 -10.86 46.41
CA CYS A 25 78.63 -11.56 45.27
C CYS A 25 77.37 -10.82 44.82
N SER A 26 77.58 -9.82 43.97
CA SER A 26 76.53 -9.05 43.30
C SER A 26 75.67 -10.03 42.50
N SER A 27 74.53 -10.41 43.08
CA SER A 27 73.57 -11.25 42.37
C SER A 27 73.11 -10.48 41.12
N PRO A 28 73.15 -11.11 39.93
CA PRO A 28 72.94 -10.42 38.68
C PRO A 28 71.52 -9.86 38.59
N VAL A 29 71.42 -8.68 37.98
CA VAL A 29 70.13 -8.09 37.62
C VAL A 29 69.77 -8.65 36.24
N PRO A 30 68.55 -9.17 36.02
CA PRO A 30 68.15 -9.62 34.69
C PRO A 30 68.05 -8.42 33.74
N GLU A 31 68.49 -8.56 32.49
CA GLU A 31 68.26 -7.61 31.40
C GLU A 31 67.05 -8.09 30.60
N ILE A 32 65.88 -7.47 30.79
CA ILE A 32 64.67 -7.74 30.00
C ILE A 32 64.42 -6.60 29.00
N SER A 33 64.15 -6.95 27.75
CA SER A 33 63.80 -6.01 26.68
C SER A 33 62.82 -6.66 25.69
N ILE A 34 61.57 -6.21 25.75
CA ILE A 34 60.49 -6.66 24.86
C ILE A 34 60.28 -5.55 23.82
N PRO A 35 60.29 -5.84 22.50
CA PRO A 35 59.95 -4.85 21.48
C PRO A 35 58.44 -4.59 21.46
N ASP A 36 58.03 -3.43 20.95
CA ASP A 36 56.62 -3.12 20.74
C ASP A 36 55.92 -4.19 19.87
N GLN A 37 54.67 -4.48 20.20
CA GLN A 37 53.84 -5.53 19.61
C GLN A 37 52.68 -4.92 18.83
N THR A 38 52.08 -5.71 17.93
CA THR A 38 50.85 -5.33 17.22
C THR A 38 49.94 -6.55 17.11
N ILE A 39 48.65 -6.36 17.36
CA ILE A 39 47.62 -7.41 17.39
C ILE A 39 46.30 -6.82 16.89
N ALA A 40 45.40 -7.65 16.35
CA ALA A 40 44.05 -7.23 15.98
C ALA A 40 43.08 -7.42 17.16
N GLU A 41 41.97 -6.67 17.20
CA GLU A 41 40.85 -6.96 18.09
C GLU A 41 40.30 -8.37 17.85
N GLY A 42 39.94 -9.08 18.92
CA GLY A 42 39.47 -10.47 18.80
C GLY A 42 40.56 -11.52 18.50
N GLU A 43 41.83 -11.13 18.38
CA GLU A 43 42.97 -12.06 18.31
C GLU A 43 43.67 -12.24 19.68
N GLU A 44 44.60 -13.19 19.78
CA GLU A 44 45.41 -13.41 21.01
C GLU A 44 46.91 -13.19 20.77
N LEU A 45 47.46 -12.20 21.44
CA LEU A 45 48.91 -11.98 21.56
C LEU A 45 49.48 -12.89 22.65
N SER A 46 50.54 -13.62 22.33
CA SER A 46 51.27 -14.49 23.26
C SER A 46 52.77 -14.30 23.13
N VAL A 47 53.44 -13.88 24.21
CA VAL A 47 54.87 -13.50 24.23
C VAL A 47 55.61 -14.33 25.28
N ASP A 48 56.63 -15.08 24.85
CA ASP A 48 57.54 -15.81 25.74
C ASP A 48 58.63 -14.89 26.29
N LEU A 49 58.42 -14.41 27.51
CA LEU A 49 59.27 -13.45 28.21
C LEU A 49 60.69 -13.98 28.46
N SER A 50 60.88 -15.31 28.45
CA SER A 50 62.21 -15.91 28.61
C SER A 50 63.10 -15.70 27.38
N LYS A 51 62.53 -15.55 26.18
CA LYS A 51 63.28 -15.17 24.96
C LYS A 51 63.71 -13.71 24.96
N HIS A 52 63.09 -12.87 25.79
CA HIS A 52 63.34 -11.43 25.90
C HIS A 52 64.19 -11.05 27.11
N THR A 53 64.69 -12.02 27.86
CA THR A 53 65.40 -11.81 29.14
C THR A 53 66.74 -12.50 29.16
N LYS A 54 67.80 -11.80 29.58
CA LYS A 54 69.13 -12.34 29.87
C LYS A 54 69.44 -12.23 31.34
N VAL A 55 70.19 -13.18 31.89
CA VAL A 55 70.76 -13.10 33.25
C VAL A 55 72.07 -13.89 33.27
N ASP A 56 73.08 -13.37 33.98
CA ASP A 56 74.36 -14.06 34.07
C ASP A 56 74.29 -15.31 34.97
N GLY A 57 74.81 -16.42 34.47
CA GLY A 57 74.81 -17.70 35.19
C GLY A 57 73.42 -18.33 35.30
N LYS A 58 73.26 -19.25 36.26
CA LYS A 58 71.98 -19.94 36.52
C LYS A 58 71.21 -19.21 37.62
N SER A 59 70.18 -18.47 37.24
CA SER A 59 69.20 -17.86 38.13
C SER A 59 67.82 -17.99 37.51
N ASP A 60 66.87 -18.60 38.21
CA ASP A 60 65.49 -18.68 37.72
C ASP A 60 64.81 -17.31 37.84
N ILE A 61 64.01 -16.97 36.82
CA ILE A 61 63.33 -15.68 36.69
C ILE A 61 61.83 -15.88 36.81
N THR A 62 61.22 -15.19 37.77
CA THR A 62 59.77 -15.01 37.86
C THR A 62 59.39 -13.72 37.14
N TYR A 63 58.34 -13.77 36.31
CA TYR A 63 57.81 -12.60 35.61
C TYR A 63 56.49 -12.14 36.25
N THR A 64 56.28 -10.83 36.35
CA THR A 64 55.00 -10.25 36.76
C THR A 64 54.69 -8.99 35.94
N ILE A 65 53.40 -8.72 35.74
CA ILE A 65 52.96 -7.42 35.20
C ILE A 65 52.95 -6.36 36.32
N SER A 66 53.61 -5.22 36.06
CA SER A 66 53.64 -4.07 36.98
C SER A 66 52.55 -3.04 36.68
N SER A 67 52.10 -2.98 35.42
CA SER A 67 51.05 -2.08 34.91
C SER A 67 50.70 -2.46 33.48
N GLY A 68 49.47 -2.19 33.05
CA GLY A 68 49.00 -2.43 31.67
C GLY A 68 47.91 -3.50 31.59
N VAL A 69 47.65 -3.95 30.36
CA VAL A 69 46.67 -4.98 30.02
C VAL A 69 47.30 -6.38 29.99
N GLY A 70 46.48 -7.43 29.87
CA GLY A 70 46.94 -8.82 29.75
C GLY A 70 47.28 -9.50 31.08
N THR A 71 47.82 -10.71 30.99
CA THR A 71 48.21 -11.55 32.14
C THR A 71 49.57 -12.20 31.92
N VAL A 72 50.20 -12.67 33.00
CA VAL A 72 51.45 -13.44 32.93
C VAL A 72 51.24 -14.79 33.64
N SER A 73 51.58 -15.88 32.97
CA SER A 73 51.53 -17.24 33.49
C SER A 73 52.85 -17.95 33.21
N GLY A 74 53.63 -18.21 34.26
CA GLY A 74 55.00 -18.71 34.14
C GLY A 74 55.88 -17.74 33.34
N ASN A 75 56.35 -18.17 32.18
CA ASN A 75 57.17 -17.36 31.26
C ASN A 75 56.35 -16.67 30.16
N THR A 76 55.04 -16.91 30.06
CA THR A 76 54.22 -16.41 28.96
C THR A 76 53.37 -15.21 29.40
N TYR A 77 53.50 -14.10 28.68
CA TYR A 77 52.53 -13.01 28.71
C TYR A 77 51.45 -13.26 27.65
N THR A 78 50.17 -13.08 28.01
CA THR A 78 49.03 -13.19 27.09
C THR A 78 48.12 -11.98 27.16
N TYR A 79 47.59 -11.54 26.01
CA TYR A 79 46.57 -10.50 25.92
C TYR A 79 45.66 -10.73 24.72
N ARG A 80 44.35 -10.60 24.95
CA ARG A 80 43.29 -10.76 23.96
C ARG A 80 42.37 -9.52 24.03
N PRO A 81 42.57 -8.49 23.18
CA PRO A 81 41.71 -7.31 23.12
C PRO A 81 40.28 -7.64 22.69
N GLY A 82 39.30 -6.90 23.23
CA GLY A 82 37.92 -6.89 22.70
C GLY A 82 37.73 -5.86 21.58
N PHE A 83 36.54 -5.80 20.97
CA PHE A 83 36.16 -4.83 19.92
C PHE A 83 35.82 -3.43 20.47
N ALA A 84 36.64 -2.97 21.41
CA ALA A 84 36.64 -1.62 21.99
C ALA A 84 38.03 -1.29 22.56
N ASP A 85 39.04 -2.07 22.18
CA ASP A 85 40.39 -2.02 22.74
C ASP A 85 41.42 -1.41 21.78
N SER A 86 40.99 -1.01 20.59
CA SER A 86 41.80 -0.38 19.54
C SER A 86 42.63 0.82 20.02
N GLY A 87 43.70 1.09 19.26
CA GLY A 87 44.74 2.06 19.62
C GLY A 87 45.85 1.45 20.50
N THR A 88 46.67 2.31 21.10
CA THR A 88 47.87 1.87 21.83
C THR A 88 47.58 1.58 23.30
N ARG A 89 48.10 0.45 23.81
CA ARG A 89 48.14 0.09 25.24
C ARG A 89 49.61 -0.05 25.66
N SER A 90 49.99 0.47 26.83
CA SER A 90 51.38 0.36 27.33
C SER A 90 51.46 -0.65 28.49
N VAL A 91 52.45 -1.54 28.46
CA VAL A 91 52.58 -2.68 29.38
C VAL A 91 53.98 -2.70 29.97
N THR A 92 54.06 -2.81 31.30
CA THR A 92 55.34 -2.89 32.03
C THR A 92 55.47 -4.26 32.68
N ILE A 93 56.51 -5.02 32.31
CA ILE A 93 56.83 -6.33 32.88
C ILE A 93 58.04 -6.20 33.82
N VAL A 94 57.96 -6.85 34.98
CA VAL A 94 59.08 -7.05 35.91
C VAL A 94 59.69 -8.42 35.66
N ALA A 95 61.01 -8.48 35.48
CA ALA A 95 61.78 -9.72 35.56
C ALA A 95 62.46 -9.77 36.94
N LYS A 96 62.18 -10.82 37.73
CA LYS A 96 62.67 -10.96 39.12
C LYS A 96 63.40 -12.28 39.33
N THR A 97 64.64 -12.20 39.82
CA THR A 97 65.40 -13.36 40.32
C THR A 97 64.89 -13.79 41.70
N GLU A 98 65.09 -15.07 42.05
CA GLU A 98 64.82 -15.60 43.40
C GLU A 98 65.45 -14.75 44.53
N LYS A 99 66.64 -14.18 44.28
CA LYS A 99 67.41 -13.36 45.22
C LYS A 99 66.91 -11.90 45.30
N GLY A 100 65.75 -11.60 44.74
CA GLY A 100 65.10 -10.30 44.84
C GLY A 100 65.73 -9.18 43.99
N LYS A 101 66.58 -9.51 43.01
CA LYS A 101 67.03 -8.54 42.00
C LYS A 101 65.99 -8.47 40.88
N GLU A 102 65.57 -7.25 40.59
CA GLU A 102 64.50 -6.93 39.63
C GLU A 102 65.01 -5.97 38.56
N SER A 103 64.43 -6.09 37.36
CA SER A 103 64.44 -5.05 36.33
C SER A 103 63.04 -4.93 35.72
N LYS A 104 62.82 -3.84 34.97
CA LYS A 104 61.56 -3.59 34.28
C LYS A 104 61.80 -3.23 32.82
N THR A 105 60.95 -3.74 31.94
CA THR A 105 60.79 -3.22 30.57
C THR A 105 59.37 -2.69 30.41
N THR A 106 59.20 -1.67 29.59
CA THR A 106 57.89 -1.17 29.16
C THR A 106 57.87 -1.20 27.65
N PHE A 107 56.83 -1.80 27.08
CA PHE A 107 56.60 -1.90 25.65
C PHE A 107 55.15 -1.53 25.34
N ASN A 108 54.90 -1.13 24.10
CA ASN A 108 53.55 -0.81 23.62
C ASN A 108 52.96 -2.00 22.87
N ILE A 109 51.64 -2.12 22.94
CA ILE A 109 50.82 -2.99 22.12
C ILE A 109 49.91 -2.08 21.31
N THR A 110 50.09 -2.07 20.00
CA THR A 110 49.15 -1.42 19.08
C THR A 110 48.04 -2.41 18.75
N VAL A 111 46.82 -2.11 19.19
CA VAL A 111 45.62 -2.88 18.88
C VAL A 111 45.00 -2.27 17.61
N LEU A 112 44.90 -3.08 16.55
CA LEU A 112 44.28 -2.71 15.28
C LEU A 112 42.77 -2.95 15.35
N ASN A 113 41.98 -1.96 14.93
CA ASN A 113 40.52 -2.05 14.79
C ASN A 113 40.15 -3.22 13.88
N VAL A 114 39.06 -3.93 14.19
CA VAL A 114 38.50 -4.97 13.31
C VAL A 114 37.03 -4.68 13.08
N ASN A 115 36.70 -4.09 11.94
CA ASN A 115 35.32 -3.84 11.53
C ASN A 115 34.50 -5.14 11.52
N ARG A 116 33.30 -5.10 12.09
CA ARG A 116 32.35 -6.22 12.16
C ARG A 116 31.15 -5.90 11.28
N PRO A 117 30.68 -6.83 10.43
CA PRO A 117 29.57 -6.55 9.52
C PRO A 117 28.29 -6.20 10.30
N PRO A 118 27.41 -5.36 9.71
CA PRO A 118 26.15 -5.00 10.31
C PRO A 118 25.19 -6.19 10.47
N THR A 119 24.05 -5.94 11.11
CA THR A 119 22.92 -6.87 11.19
C THR A 119 21.67 -6.18 10.65
N ILE A 120 20.82 -6.91 9.92
CA ILE A 120 19.53 -6.42 9.41
C ILE A 120 18.50 -7.56 9.38
N SER A 121 17.28 -7.28 9.82
CA SER A 121 16.16 -8.22 9.82
C SER A 121 14.84 -7.47 9.63
N ILE A 122 14.09 -7.81 8.57
CA ILE A 122 12.80 -7.17 8.25
C ILE A 122 11.72 -8.25 8.30
N GLU A 123 10.66 -8.00 9.06
CA GLU A 123 9.49 -8.88 9.12
C GLU A 123 8.69 -8.84 7.82
N ASN A 124 8.13 -9.98 7.41
CA ASN A 124 7.24 -10.09 6.27
C ASN A 124 5.96 -9.25 6.50
N ARG A 125 5.42 -8.67 5.44
CA ARG A 125 4.24 -7.79 5.52
C ARG A 125 3.16 -8.17 4.52
N GLU A 126 1.98 -7.64 4.76
CA GLU A 126 0.81 -7.72 3.92
C GLU A 126 0.27 -6.30 3.74
N ILE A 127 -0.08 -5.92 2.51
CA ILE A 127 -0.66 -4.61 2.17
C ILE A 127 -1.81 -4.80 1.18
N ALA A 128 -2.86 -4.01 1.30
CA ALA A 128 -3.95 -4.00 0.33
C ALA A 128 -3.56 -3.27 -0.96
N PHE A 129 -4.18 -3.62 -2.08
CA PHE A 129 -3.85 -2.96 -3.35
C PHE A 129 -4.19 -1.46 -3.30
N GLY A 130 -3.20 -0.63 -3.61
CA GLY A 130 -3.28 0.84 -3.54
C GLY A 130 -2.71 1.45 -2.26
N GLU A 131 -2.32 0.65 -1.27
CA GLU A 131 -1.62 1.15 -0.08
C GLU A 131 -0.14 1.50 -0.34
N GLU A 132 0.41 2.36 0.50
CA GLU A 132 1.83 2.67 0.58
C GLU A 132 2.30 2.54 2.03
N ILE A 133 3.47 1.91 2.23
CA ILE A 133 4.12 1.78 3.54
C ILE A 133 5.57 2.24 3.49
N ALA A 134 6.04 2.80 4.60
CA ALA A 134 7.45 3.01 4.87
C ALA A 134 7.97 1.93 5.84
N ILE A 135 9.17 1.43 5.60
CA ILE A 135 9.89 0.51 6.48
C ILE A 135 11.19 1.19 6.90
N ASP A 136 11.26 1.63 8.16
CA ASP A 136 12.48 2.20 8.76
C ASP A 136 13.58 1.13 8.81
N LEU A 137 14.58 1.27 7.93
CA LEU A 137 15.69 0.32 7.82
C LEU A 137 16.69 0.48 8.95
N LYS A 138 16.75 1.65 9.59
CA LYS A 138 17.60 1.92 10.75
C LYS A 138 17.03 1.32 12.03
N ALA A 139 15.71 1.22 12.16
CA ALA A 139 15.07 0.44 13.22
C ALA A 139 15.16 -1.08 12.98
N ALA A 140 15.26 -1.49 11.70
CA ALA A 140 15.41 -2.90 11.29
C ALA A 140 16.86 -3.40 11.24
N SER A 141 17.85 -2.57 11.60
CA SER A 141 19.27 -2.92 11.55
C SER A 141 20.04 -2.41 12.78
N SER A 142 21.22 -2.98 13.01
CA SER A 142 22.18 -2.48 14.00
C SER A 142 23.60 -2.80 13.54
N ASP A 143 24.47 -1.82 13.70
CA ASP A 143 25.90 -1.99 13.51
C ASP A 143 26.60 -2.35 14.84
N PRO A 144 27.56 -3.30 14.89
CA PRO A 144 28.25 -3.66 16.13
C PRO A 144 29.32 -2.66 16.59
N ASP A 145 29.91 -1.90 15.67
CA ASP A 145 30.96 -0.89 15.89
C ASP A 145 30.37 0.52 16.08
N GLY A 146 29.10 0.70 15.68
CA GLY A 146 28.30 1.91 15.86
C GLY A 146 28.20 2.76 14.60
N ASP A 147 28.55 2.19 13.44
CA ASP A 147 28.71 2.93 12.19
C ASP A 147 27.39 3.35 11.52
N VAL A 148 27.47 4.38 10.68
CA VAL A 148 26.30 4.91 9.97
C VAL A 148 26.06 4.11 8.69
N LEU A 149 25.14 3.16 8.78
CA LEU A 149 24.81 2.26 7.67
C LEU A 149 24.16 2.96 6.47
N THR A 150 24.56 2.50 5.29
CA THR A 150 23.94 2.80 4.00
C THR A 150 23.10 1.61 3.55
N PHE A 151 22.02 1.85 2.79
CA PHE A 151 21.08 0.81 2.40
C PHE A 151 20.84 0.78 0.89
N THR A 152 20.65 -0.41 0.34
CA THR A 152 20.19 -0.64 -1.04
C THR A 152 19.11 -1.72 -1.09
N VAL A 153 18.25 -1.69 -2.11
CA VAL A 153 17.19 -2.68 -2.35
C VAL A 153 17.39 -3.34 -3.71
N SER A 154 17.13 -4.65 -3.80
CA SER A 154 17.33 -5.44 -5.03
C SER A 154 16.30 -5.17 -6.12
N ASP A 155 15.13 -4.65 -5.73
CA ASP A 155 14.02 -4.36 -6.63
C ASP A 155 14.04 -2.87 -7.04
N GLY A 156 14.29 -2.62 -8.33
CA GLY A 156 14.35 -1.28 -8.90
C GLY A 156 13.01 -0.56 -9.06
N SER A 157 11.89 -1.18 -8.66
CA SER A 157 10.57 -0.54 -8.58
C SER A 157 10.32 0.21 -7.25
N LEU A 158 11.23 0.04 -6.29
CA LEU A 158 11.17 0.59 -4.93
C LEU A 158 12.26 1.66 -4.72
N SER A 159 12.03 2.61 -3.81
CA SER A 159 13.02 3.62 -3.41
C SER A 159 13.36 3.54 -1.92
N ILE A 160 14.54 4.03 -1.57
CA ILE A 160 14.95 4.24 -0.17
C ILE A 160 15.19 5.74 0.02
N GLU A 161 14.42 6.35 0.93
CA GLU A 161 14.41 7.80 1.18
C GLU A 161 14.49 8.04 2.69
N ASP A 162 15.44 8.89 3.11
CA ASP A 162 15.78 9.20 4.52
C ASP A 162 15.92 7.97 5.45
N GLY A 163 16.43 6.84 4.89
CA GLY A 163 16.62 5.58 5.62
C GLY A 163 15.38 4.68 5.69
N ASN A 164 14.29 5.05 5.02
CA ASN A 164 13.08 4.23 4.91
C ASN A 164 13.00 3.59 3.52
N LEU A 165 12.75 2.29 3.45
CA LEU A 165 12.28 1.66 2.22
C LEU A 165 10.82 2.04 1.99
N LEU A 166 10.54 2.72 0.89
CA LEU A 166 9.19 3.09 0.47
C LEU A 166 8.62 1.99 -0.44
N VAL A 167 7.47 1.45 -0.06
CA VAL A 167 6.78 0.40 -0.82
C VAL A 167 5.36 0.83 -1.14
N LYS A 168 5.09 1.01 -2.44
CA LYS A 168 3.75 1.19 -2.99
C LYS A 168 3.26 -0.15 -3.51
N ALA A 169 2.05 -0.56 -3.13
CA ALA A 169 1.42 -1.76 -3.66
C ALA A 169 1.31 -1.74 -5.20
N SER A 170 1.22 -0.55 -5.80
CA SER A 170 1.20 -0.35 -7.25
C SER A 170 2.55 -0.50 -7.96
N SER A 171 3.67 -0.58 -7.23
CA SER A 171 4.99 -0.93 -7.80
C SER A 171 5.22 -2.44 -7.88
N LEU A 172 4.42 -3.22 -7.13
CA LEU A 172 4.59 -4.65 -6.92
C LEU A 172 3.57 -5.47 -7.71
N LYS A 173 3.88 -6.74 -7.97
CA LYS A 173 2.93 -7.67 -8.61
C LYS A 173 1.87 -8.12 -7.59
N PRO A 174 0.65 -8.49 -8.02
CA PRO A 174 -0.34 -9.12 -7.14
C PRO A 174 0.19 -10.38 -6.44
N GLY A 175 -0.14 -10.56 -5.16
CA GLY A 175 0.35 -11.68 -4.34
C GLY A 175 1.75 -11.46 -3.76
N THR A 176 2.54 -12.53 -3.63
CA THR A 176 3.80 -12.54 -2.88
C THR A 176 4.98 -11.97 -3.67
N ASN A 177 5.58 -10.88 -3.18
CA ASN A 177 6.78 -10.26 -3.75
C ASN A 177 7.96 -10.42 -2.78
N ASN A 178 9.05 -11.06 -3.22
CA ASN A 178 10.26 -11.22 -2.41
C ASN A 178 11.21 -10.03 -2.62
N ILE A 179 11.51 -9.29 -1.56
CA ILE A 179 12.34 -8.09 -1.56
C ILE A 179 13.61 -8.38 -0.75
N THR A 180 14.78 -8.05 -1.30
CA THR A 180 16.05 -8.13 -0.58
C THR A 180 16.60 -6.73 -0.33
N VAL A 181 16.96 -6.45 0.93
CA VAL A 181 17.64 -5.21 1.34
C VAL A 181 19.05 -5.57 1.81
N VAL A 182 20.03 -4.75 1.42
CA VAL A 182 21.42 -4.84 1.88
C VAL A 182 21.75 -3.61 2.70
N ALA A 183 22.28 -3.81 3.90
CA ALA A 183 22.91 -2.79 4.74
C ALA A 183 24.44 -2.90 4.60
N ARG A 184 25.11 -1.76 4.42
CA ARG A 184 26.55 -1.66 4.22
C ARG A 184 27.16 -0.56 5.10
N ASP A 185 28.24 -0.89 5.79
CA ASP A 185 29.01 0.04 6.62
C ASP A 185 30.02 0.90 5.79
N PRO A 186 30.65 1.94 6.37
CA PRO A 186 31.62 2.79 5.68
C PRO A 186 32.95 2.11 5.31
N GLU A 187 33.36 1.04 6.00
CA GLU A 187 34.56 0.25 5.65
C GLU A 187 34.28 -0.78 4.53
N GLY A 188 33.01 -1.06 4.25
CA GLY A 188 32.51 -1.81 3.11
C GLY A 188 32.07 -3.24 3.41
N ALA A 189 31.88 -3.65 4.67
CA ALA A 189 31.24 -4.93 4.96
C ALA A 189 29.71 -4.80 4.92
N GLU A 190 29.04 -5.94 4.75
CA GLU A 190 27.61 -6.00 4.38
C GLU A 190 26.86 -7.09 5.14
N ALA A 191 25.57 -6.82 5.37
CA ALA A 191 24.58 -7.83 5.70
C ALA A 191 23.32 -7.60 4.87
N SER A 192 22.61 -8.67 4.55
CA SER A 192 21.37 -8.61 3.77
C SER A 192 20.27 -9.44 4.40
N THR A 193 19.03 -9.05 4.12
CA THR A 193 17.84 -9.79 4.52
C THR A 193 16.86 -9.85 3.35
N THR A 194 16.19 -10.99 3.19
CA THR A 194 15.12 -11.19 2.21
C THR A 194 13.83 -11.46 2.96
N PHE A 195 12.82 -10.66 2.69
CA PHE A 195 11.48 -10.76 3.26
C PHE A 195 10.45 -10.69 2.12
N PHE A 196 9.18 -11.00 2.40
CA PHE A 196 8.10 -10.85 1.42
C PHE A 196 7.09 -9.77 1.80
N ILE A 197 6.50 -9.18 0.77
CA ILE A 197 5.29 -8.37 0.85
C ILE A 197 4.19 -9.05 0.03
N GLU A 198 3.13 -9.44 0.73
CA GLU A 198 1.91 -9.98 0.15
C GLU A 198 0.98 -8.82 -0.24
N VAL A 199 0.80 -8.60 -1.55
CA VAL A 199 -0.09 -7.57 -2.09
C VAL A 199 -1.48 -8.16 -2.27
N LYS A 200 -2.35 -7.92 -1.29
CA LYS A 200 -3.73 -8.41 -1.28
C LYS A 200 -4.59 -7.72 -2.33
N THR A 201 -5.11 -8.52 -3.24
CA THR A 201 -6.14 -8.11 -4.20
C THR A 201 -7.55 -8.42 -3.71
N PRO A 202 -8.57 -7.69 -4.18
CA PRO A 202 -9.97 -8.08 -3.98
C PRO A 202 -10.27 -9.45 -4.59
N SER A 203 -11.06 -10.27 -3.88
CA SER A 203 -11.52 -11.56 -4.38
C SER A 203 -13.04 -11.53 -4.60
N PHE A 204 -13.45 -11.76 -5.84
CA PHE A 204 -14.86 -11.72 -6.25
C PHE A 204 -15.39 -13.08 -6.73
N SER A 205 -14.53 -14.08 -6.90
CA SER A 205 -14.93 -15.39 -7.41
C SER A 205 -15.66 -16.21 -6.34
N SER A 206 -16.85 -16.71 -6.69
CA SER A 206 -17.59 -17.70 -5.91
C SER A 206 -17.32 -19.15 -6.34
N GLY A 207 -16.33 -19.39 -7.23
CA GLY A 207 -15.95 -20.75 -7.65
C GLY A 207 -15.27 -20.91 -9.02
N GLY A 208 -15.13 -19.85 -9.82
CA GLY A 208 -14.31 -19.85 -11.05
C GLY A 208 -12.86 -19.41 -10.80
N ASN A 209 -12.04 -19.43 -11.85
CA ASN A 209 -10.67 -18.94 -11.80
C ASN A 209 -10.64 -17.40 -11.77
N THR A 210 -9.58 -16.81 -11.21
CA THR A 210 -9.26 -15.39 -11.39
C THR A 210 -8.15 -15.24 -12.42
N LEU A 211 -8.43 -14.52 -13.50
CA LEU A 211 -7.47 -14.12 -14.53
C LEU A 211 -7.07 -12.68 -14.24
N ILE A 212 -5.79 -12.44 -13.96
CA ILE A 212 -5.26 -11.12 -13.58
C ILE A 212 -4.82 -10.37 -14.83
N VAL A 213 -5.37 -9.17 -15.03
CA VAL A 213 -5.02 -8.24 -16.11
C VAL A 213 -4.15 -7.13 -15.54
N ASP A 214 -2.88 -7.12 -15.90
CA ASP A 214 -1.89 -6.17 -15.43
C ASP A 214 -1.02 -5.70 -16.60
N LYS A 215 -0.83 -4.38 -16.76
CA LYS A 215 0.05 -3.80 -17.78
C LYS A 215 1.53 -4.11 -17.55
N ALA A 216 1.95 -4.35 -16.31
CA ALA A 216 3.30 -4.78 -15.94
C ALA A 216 3.42 -6.31 -15.80
N GLY A 217 2.31 -7.04 -15.95
CA GLY A 217 2.23 -8.49 -15.79
C GLY A 217 2.56 -9.27 -17.06
N ASP A 218 2.96 -10.53 -16.87
CA ASP A 218 3.48 -11.39 -17.94
C ASP A 218 2.38 -12.19 -18.70
N GLU A 219 1.17 -12.33 -18.12
CA GLU A 219 0.09 -13.17 -18.68
C GLU A 219 -0.92 -12.36 -19.52
N PHE A 220 -1.73 -11.48 -18.89
CA PHE A 220 -2.74 -10.68 -19.58
C PHE A 220 -2.47 -9.18 -19.45
N THR A 221 -1.91 -8.57 -20.51
CA THR A 221 -1.72 -7.11 -20.63
C THR A 221 -2.91 -6.36 -21.24
N SER A 222 -4.02 -7.06 -21.50
CA SER A 222 -5.27 -6.51 -22.07
C SER A 222 -6.48 -7.25 -21.52
N ILE A 223 -7.55 -6.49 -21.29
CA ILE A 223 -8.82 -6.97 -20.74
C ILE A 223 -9.49 -7.94 -21.71
N GLN A 224 -9.51 -7.63 -23.02
CA GLN A 224 -10.10 -8.53 -24.03
C GLN A 224 -9.41 -9.90 -24.04
N LYS A 225 -8.07 -9.97 -23.91
CA LYS A 225 -7.35 -11.26 -23.88
C LYS A 225 -7.77 -12.14 -22.72
N ALA A 226 -7.94 -11.57 -21.52
CA ALA A 226 -8.44 -12.30 -20.37
C ALA A 226 -9.92 -12.68 -20.53
N VAL A 227 -10.76 -11.77 -21.05
CA VAL A 227 -12.16 -12.06 -21.38
C VAL A 227 -12.27 -13.18 -22.42
N ASP A 228 -11.36 -13.28 -23.39
CA ASP A 228 -11.32 -14.36 -24.38
C ASP A 228 -10.92 -15.71 -23.75
N ALA A 229 -9.92 -15.71 -22.86
CA ALA A 229 -9.43 -16.90 -22.17
C ALA A 229 -10.39 -17.42 -21.07
N ALA A 230 -11.13 -16.52 -20.41
CA ALA A 230 -12.03 -16.82 -19.30
C ALA A 230 -13.15 -17.82 -19.69
N LYS A 231 -13.63 -18.59 -18.72
CA LYS A 231 -14.79 -19.49 -18.81
C LYS A 231 -15.97 -18.89 -18.03
N THR A 232 -17.16 -19.42 -18.25
CA THR A 232 -18.33 -19.04 -17.45
C THR A 232 -18.07 -19.26 -15.95
N GLY A 233 -18.26 -18.22 -15.14
CA GLY A 233 -17.98 -18.20 -13.70
C GLY A 233 -16.60 -17.66 -13.30
N ASP A 234 -15.67 -17.47 -14.25
CA ASP A 234 -14.36 -16.87 -13.97
C ASP A 234 -14.47 -15.36 -13.69
N THR A 235 -13.48 -14.84 -12.98
CA THR A 235 -13.28 -13.40 -12.71
C THR A 235 -12.11 -12.90 -13.56
N VAL A 236 -12.34 -11.86 -14.36
CA VAL A 236 -11.29 -11.03 -14.97
C VAL A 236 -11.05 -9.87 -14.00
N LEU A 237 -9.96 -9.96 -13.24
CA LEU A 237 -9.55 -8.95 -12.26
C LEU A 237 -8.53 -8.02 -12.91
N ILE A 238 -8.86 -6.73 -13.00
CA ILE A 238 -8.07 -5.71 -13.70
C ILE A 238 -7.30 -4.90 -12.66
N MET A 239 -5.98 -4.89 -12.77
CA MET A 239 -5.08 -4.13 -11.91
C MET A 239 -5.02 -2.65 -12.34
N PRO A 240 -4.66 -1.71 -11.46
CA PRO A 240 -4.67 -0.28 -11.75
C PRO A 240 -3.88 0.12 -12.99
N GLY A 241 -4.43 1.10 -13.72
CA GLY A 241 -3.92 1.54 -15.01
C GLY A 241 -5.03 2.05 -15.94
N VAL A 242 -4.62 2.73 -17.01
CA VAL A 242 -5.51 3.21 -18.08
C VAL A 242 -5.48 2.24 -19.25
N TYR A 243 -6.53 1.45 -19.46
CA TYR A 243 -6.64 0.44 -20.52
C TYR A 243 -7.34 1.03 -21.74
N GLU A 244 -6.66 0.99 -22.89
CA GLU A 244 -7.12 1.60 -24.14
C GLU A 244 -7.58 0.54 -25.15
N GLU A 245 -8.76 -0.04 -24.90
CA GLU A 245 -9.35 -1.11 -25.71
C GLU A 245 -10.89 -1.10 -25.65
N ASN A 246 -11.56 -1.79 -26.58
CA ASN A 246 -12.99 -2.12 -26.48
C ASN A 246 -13.12 -3.60 -26.10
N VAL A 247 -14.04 -3.93 -25.19
CA VAL A 247 -14.21 -5.28 -24.64
C VAL A 247 -15.55 -5.88 -25.10
N SER A 248 -15.51 -7.01 -25.81
CA SER A 248 -16.69 -7.78 -26.22
C SER A 248 -16.87 -9.02 -25.37
N VAL A 249 -18.05 -9.19 -24.78
CA VAL A 249 -18.37 -10.27 -23.83
C VAL A 249 -19.56 -11.10 -24.31
N SER A 250 -19.35 -12.41 -24.42
CA SER A 250 -20.32 -13.43 -24.89
C SER A 250 -20.50 -14.59 -23.90
N LYS A 251 -19.99 -14.44 -22.67
CA LYS A 251 -19.92 -15.44 -21.60
C LYS A 251 -20.25 -14.78 -20.26
N SER A 252 -20.77 -15.56 -19.31
CA SER A 252 -21.18 -15.03 -17.99
C SER A 252 -20.00 -15.08 -17.03
N ILE A 253 -19.39 -13.91 -16.79
CA ILE A 253 -18.16 -13.72 -16.01
C ILE A 253 -18.28 -12.48 -15.12
N ILE A 254 -17.37 -12.35 -14.17
CA ILE A 254 -17.15 -11.10 -13.43
C ILE A 254 -16.03 -10.33 -14.14
N ILE A 255 -16.26 -9.08 -14.51
CA ILE A 255 -15.21 -8.12 -14.91
C ILE A 255 -15.10 -7.13 -13.76
N ALA A 256 -13.98 -7.13 -13.05
CA ALA A 256 -13.78 -6.32 -11.86
C ALA A 256 -12.49 -5.52 -11.94
N GLY A 257 -12.51 -4.24 -11.56
CA GLY A 257 -11.28 -3.54 -11.20
C GLY A 257 -10.83 -3.88 -9.77
N ALA A 258 -9.53 -3.74 -9.51
CA ALA A 258 -8.99 -3.77 -8.15
C ALA A 258 -9.40 -2.53 -7.33
N SER A 259 -9.73 -1.41 -7.98
CA SER A 259 -10.38 -0.23 -7.39
C SER A 259 -10.98 0.67 -8.47
N ARG A 260 -12.15 1.24 -8.19
CA ARG A 260 -12.88 2.12 -9.12
C ARG A 260 -12.11 3.39 -9.49
N ASP A 261 -11.28 3.87 -8.58
CA ASP A 261 -10.60 5.17 -8.69
C ASP A 261 -9.27 5.06 -9.46
N SER A 262 -8.72 3.85 -9.63
CA SER A 262 -7.40 3.62 -10.23
C SER A 262 -7.38 2.63 -11.40
N VAL A 263 -8.47 1.92 -11.67
CA VAL A 263 -8.70 1.14 -12.89
C VAL A 263 -9.56 1.94 -13.86
N ILE A 264 -9.01 2.35 -15.00
CA ILE A 264 -9.70 3.19 -15.99
C ILE A 264 -9.73 2.48 -17.34
N LEU A 265 -10.92 2.06 -17.79
CA LEU A 265 -11.16 1.68 -19.19
C LEU A 265 -11.45 2.95 -19.99
N LEU A 266 -10.53 3.35 -20.86
CA LEU A 266 -10.63 4.54 -21.71
C LEU A 266 -10.73 4.10 -23.17
N THR A 267 -11.85 4.32 -23.86
CA THR A 267 -11.93 3.94 -25.29
C THR A 267 -11.79 5.18 -26.17
N PRO A 268 -10.71 5.31 -26.98
CA PRO A 268 -10.30 6.60 -27.53
C PRO A 268 -11.25 7.16 -28.59
N GLU A 269 -11.73 6.32 -29.53
CA GLU A 269 -12.64 6.75 -30.62
C GLU A 269 -13.48 5.58 -31.16
N GLY A 270 -14.72 5.84 -31.58
CA GLY A 270 -15.52 4.87 -32.35
C GLY A 270 -17.03 4.95 -32.19
N ASN A 271 -17.75 4.18 -33.02
CA ASN A 271 -19.19 3.87 -32.85
C ASN A 271 -19.44 2.60 -32.01
N THR A 272 -18.39 1.99 -31.48
CA THR A 272 -18.39 0.76 -30.67
C THR A 272 -18.59 1.08 -29.19
N ALA A 273 -19.24 0.18 -28.44
CA ALA A 273 -19.36 0.33 -27.00
C ALA A 273 -18.03 0.01 -26.28
N GLY A 274 -17.78 0.63 -25.14
CA GLY A 274 -16.59 0.37 -24.31
C GLY A 274 -16.55 -1.08 -23.83
N ILE A 275 -17.65 -1.53 -23.22
CA ILE A 275 -17.95 -2.95 -22.99
C ILE A 275 -19.24 -3.32 -23.74
N TYR A 276 -19.19 -4.34 -24.60
CA TYR A 276 -20.35 -4.85 -25.33
C TYR A 276 -20.73 -6.26 -24.86
N VAL A 277 -21.83 -6.37 -24.12
CA VAL A 277 -22.39 -7.61 -23.59
C VAL A 277 -23.49 -8.11 -24.53
N ARG A 278 -23.32 -9.30 -25.12
CA ARG A 278 -24.27 -9.84 -26.11
C ARG A 278 -24.68 -11.28 -25.79
N SER A 279 -25.99 -11.50 -25.66
CA SER A 279 -26.61 -12.80 -25.36
C SER A 279 -26.08 -13.47 -24.08
N VAL A 280 -25.71 -12.69 -23.06
CA VAL A 280 -25.15 -13.18 -21.78
C VAL A 280 -26.19 -13.08 -20.68
N ASN A 281 -26.33 -14.11 -19.84
CA ASN A 281 -27.15 -14.01 -18.62
C ASN A 281 -26.25 -14.07 -17.38
N GLY A 282 -26.29 -13.04 -16.53
CA GLY A 282 -25.61 -12.98 -15.25
C GLY A 282 -24.17 -12.46 -15.26
N ILE A 283 -23.78 -11.60 -16.21
CA ILE A 283 -22.47 -10.91 -16.13
C ILE A 283 -22.46 -9.94 -14.94
N THR A 284 -21.31 -9.76 -14.29
CA THR A 284 -21.09 -8.66 -13.34
C THR A 284 -19.98 -7.74 -13.88
N ILE A 285 -20.18 -6.43 -13.82
CA ILE A 285 -19.18 -5.40 -14.14
C ILE A 285 -19.02 -4.54 -12.89
N ARG A 286 -17.82 -4.48 -12.29
CA ARG A 286 -17.65 -3.86 -10.97
C ARG A 286 -16.34 -3.13 -10.73
N ASP A 287 -16.38 -2.19 -9.79
CA ASP A 287 -15.21 -1.56 -9.16
C ASP A 287 -14.16 -0.99 -10.16
N LEU A 288 -14.61 -0.35 -11.24
CA LEU A 288 -13.76 0.32 -12.23
C LEU A 288 -14.36 1.68 -12.67
N THR A 289 -13.55 2.51 -13.33
CA THR A 289 -14.00 3.66 -14.11
C THR A 289 -14.04 3.32 -15.60
N ILE A 290 -15.08 3.72 -16.32
CA ILE A 290 -15.21 3.59 -17.78
C ILE A 290 -15.44 4.97 -18.40
N LYS A 291 -14.59 5.38 -19.35
CA LYS A 291 -14.66 6.65 -20.08
C LYS A 291 -14.68 6.44 -21.59
N THR A 292 -15.61 7.07 -22.29
CA THR A 292 -15.67 7.03 -23.77
C THR A 292 -16.53 8.15 -24.37
N PRO A 293 -16.18 8.68 -25.56
CA PRO A 293 -17.10 9.49 -26.36
C PRO A 293 -18.27 8.68 -26.95
N ALA A 294 -18.28 7.35 -26.85
CA ALA A 294 -19.28 6.46 -27.41
C ALA A 294 -20.32 5.99 -26.36
N THR A 295 -20.74 4.71 -26.42
CA THR A 295 -21.52 4.06 -25.36
C THR A 295 -20.57 3.39 -24.37
N ALA A 296 -20.60 3.68 -23.07
CA ALA A 296 -19.63 3.07 -22.14
C ALA A 296 -19.89 1.56 -21.94
N VAL A 297 -21.14 1.15 -21.70
CA VAL A 297 -21.53 -0.27 -21.68
C VAL A 297 -22.82 -0.51 -22.48
N GLN A 298 -22.86 -1.54 -23.31
CA GLN A 298 -24.05 -1.92 -24.09
C GLN A 298 -24.46 -3.37 -23.81
N PHE A 299 -25.69 -3.56 -23.33
CA PHE A 299 -26.32 -4.87 -23.12
C PHE A 299 -27.32 -5.17 -24.24
N SER A 300 -27.08 -6.27 -24.99
CA SER A 300 -27.99 -6.77 -26.03
C SER A 300 -28.57 -8.14 -25.68
N ARG A 301 -29.87 -8.19 -25.35
CA ARG A 301 -30.60 -9.40 -24.93
C ARG A 301 -29.85 -10.19 -23.86
N SER A 302 -29.45 -9.47 -22.82
CA SER A 302 -28.53 -9.92 -21.78
C SER A 302 -29.04 -9.51 -20.40
N SER A 303 -28.69 -10.25 -19.36
CA SER A 303 -28.90 -9.88 -17.95
C SER A 303 -27.57 -9.78 -17.19
N GLY A 304 -27.56 -9.02 -16.10
CA GLY A 304 -26.38 -8.83 -15.28
C GLY A 304 -26.51 -7.74 -14.23
N GLU A 305 -25.38 -7.37 -13.66
CA GLU A 305 -25.24 -6.35 -12.62
C GLU A 305 -24.07 -5.42 -12.93
N ILE A 306 -24.24 -4.14 -12.62
CA ILE A 306 -23.15 -3.15 -12.60
C ILE A 306 -23.10 -2.55 -11.19
N THR A 307 -21.96 -2.64 -10.50
CA THR A 307 -21.83 -2.21 -9.09
C THR A 307 -20.50 -1.50 -8.78
N GLY A 308 -20.54 -0.35 -8.09
CA GLY A 308 -19.33 0.41 -7.73
C GLY A 308 -18.62 1.09 -8.90
N VAL A 309 -19.29 1.29 -10.04
CA VAL A 309 -18.67 1.73 -11.31
C VAL A 309 -18.90 3.22 -11.57
N THR A 310 -17.83 3.95 -11.93
CA THR A 310 -17.94 5.31 -12.48
C THR A 310 -18.02 5.24 -14.01
N ILE A 311 -19.07 5.81 -14.59
CA ILE A 311 -19.44 5.66 -16.00
C ILE A 311 -19.54 7.04 -16.66
N LYS A 312 -18.71 7.27 -17.69
CA LYS A 312 -18.67 8.51 -18.48
C LYS A 312 -18.83 8.22 -19.97
N GLY A 313 -20.03 8.47 -20.51
CA GLY A 313 -20.39 8.15 -21.90
C GLY A 313 -20.76 9.38 -22.75
N GLY A 314 -20.23 9.49 -23.97
CA GLY A 314 -20.49 10.60 -24.92
C GLY A 314 -21.65 10.36 -25.89
N ARG A 315 -22.28 9.18 -25.84
CA ARG A 315 -23.64 8.92 -26.34
C ARG A 315 -24.52 8.40 -25.21
N PHE A 316 -24.14 7.26 -24.65
CA PHE A 316 -24.85 6.64 -23.53
C PHE A 316 -23.82 6.20 -22.49
N GLY A 317 -24.09 6.35 -21.19
CA GLY A 317 -23.31 5.64 -20.17
C GLY A 317 -23.56 4.14 -20.31
N VAL A 318 -24.78 3.71 -20.02
CA VAL A 318 -25.25 2.34 -20.27
C VAL A 318 -26.39 2.36 -21.29
N SER A 319 -26.37 1.42 -22.23
CA SER A 319 -27.47 1.16 -23.18
C SER A 319 -28.00 -0.26 -22.96
N TYR A 320 -29.21 -0.39 -22.42
CA TYR A 320 -29.83 -1.67 -22.09
C TYR A 320 -30.98 -2.01 -23.04
N SER A 321 -30.84 -3.14 -23.74
CA SER A 321 -31.86 -3.72 -24.62
C SER A 321 -32.25 -5.13 -24.16
N GLY A 322 -32.98 -5.18 -23.05
CA GLY A 322 -33.45 -6.42 -22.43
C GLY A 322 -34.65 -7.04 -23.16
N ALA A 323 -34.71 -8.36 -23.18
CA ALA A 323 -35.93 -9.12 -23.49
C ALA A 323 -36.61 -9.56 -22.19
N ALA A 324 -37.87 -10.00 -22.28
CA ALA A 324 -38.63 -10.54 -21.16
C ALA A 324 -37.83 -11.64 -20.42
N GLY A 325 -37.67 -11.48 -19.11
CA GLY A 325 -36.85 -12.36 -18.27
C GLY A 325 -35.37 -11.95 -18.13
N ASN A 326 -34.86 -11.02 -18.94
CA ASN A 326 -33.60 -10.35 -18.61
C ASN A 326 -33.83 -9.32 -17.48
N VAL A 327 -32.87 -9.25 -16.56
CA VAL A 327 -32.79 -8.23 -15.51
C VAL A 327 -31.43 -7.51 -15.62
N LEU A 328 -31.41 -6.19 -15.49
CA LEU A 328 -30.19 -5.43 -15.25
C LEU A 328 -30.30 -4.74 -13.90
N LYS A 329 -29.41 -5.04 -12.96
CA LYS A 329 -29.24 -4.27 -11.72
C LYS A 329 -28.09 -3.26 -11.86
N ILE A 330 -28.27 -2.08 -11.29
CA ILE A 330 -27.32 -0.98 -11.18
C ILE A 330 -27.27 -0.56 -9.69
N ASP A 331 -26.08 -0.52 -9.09
CA ASP A 331 -25.88 -0.26 -7.65
C ASP A 331 -24.59 0.54 -7.37
N ASP A 332 -24.59 1.48 -6.41
CA ASP A 332 -23.42 2.33 -6.08
C ASP A 332 -22.66 2.87 -7.33
N CYS A 333 -23.40 3.26 -8.39
CA CYS A 333 -22.82 3.68 -9.66
C CYS A 333 -22.93 5.20 -9.86
N LEU A 334 -21.87 5.81 -10.42
CA LEU A 334 -21.83 7.22 -10.77
C LEU A 334 -21.89 7.40 -12.30
N PHE A 335 -23.01 7.95 -12.79
CA PHE A 335 -23.25 8.22 -14.21
C PHE A 335 -23.09 9.70 -14.54
N SER A 336 -22.25 10.00 -15.52
CA SER A 336 -22.14 11.34 -16.10
C SER A 336 -21.92 11.29 -17.62
N ALA A 337 -22.22 12.38 -18.32
CA ALA A 337 -21.85 12.49 -19.73
C ALA A 337 -20.33 12.64 -19.86
N PHE A 338 -19.72 12.05 -20.90
CA PHE A 338 -18.29 12.26 -21.17
C PHE A 338 -17.96 13.74 -21.45
N GLU A 339 -18.88 14.47 -22.08
CA GLU A 339 -18.78 15.92 -22.29
C GLU A 339 -18.74 16.72 -20.96
N SER A 340 -19.15 16.14 -19.82
CA SER A 340 -19.10 16.81 -18.51
C SER A 340 -17.68 16.94 -17.93
N GLU A 341 -16.67 16.22 -18.45
CA GLU A 341 -15.28 16.43 -18.00
C GLU A 341 -14.70 17.79 -18.42
N THR A 342 -15.39 18.53 -19.29
CA THR A 342 -15.01 19.88 -19.74
C THR A 342 -16.16 20.90 -19.70
N THR A 343 -17.40 20.48 -19.41
CA THR A 343 -18.61 21.32 -19.51
C THR A 343 -19.58 21.07 -18.36
N GLU A 344 -19.72 22.04 -17.45
CA GLU A 344 -20.70 22.02 -16.35
C GLU A 344 -22.09 22.59 -16.73
N GLY A 345 -22.26 23.00 -17.99
CA GLY A 345 -23.48 23.64 -18.49
C GLY A 345 -24.57 22.67 -18.97
N LYS A 346 -25.64 23.23 -19.56
CA LYS A 346 -26.76 22.46 -20.13
C LYS A 346 -26.29 21.52 -21.24
N LEU A 347 -26.39 20.21 -21.02
CA LEU A 347 -26.01 19.18 -21.98
C LEU A 347 -27.20 18.72 -22.84
N ALA A 348 -26.92 18.27 -24.07
CA ALA A 348 -27.96 17.82 -24.99
C ALA A 348 -28.58 16.49 -24.53
N GLU A 349 -29.93 16.41 -24.45
CA GLU A 349 -30.70 15.25 -23.92
C GLU A 349 -30.25 13.87 -24.44
N ARG A 350 -29.74 13.81 -25.67
CA ARG A 350 -29.15 12.60 -26.31
C ARG A 350 -28.03 11.94 -25.51
N LEU A 351 -27.40 12.67 -24.60
CA LEU A 351 -26.32 12.25 -23.72
C LEU A 351 -26.92 11.58 -22.49
N THR A 352 -27.38 10.35 -22.63
CA THR A 352 -28.13 9.66 -21.57
C THR A 352 -27.20 8.88 -20.65
N GLY A 353 -27.31 9.05 -19.33
CA GLY A 353 -26.58 8.23 -18.35
C GLY A 353 -26.92 6.75 -18.51
N LEU A 354 -28.21 6.40 -18.37
CA LEU A 354 -28.72 5.05 -18.60
C LEU A 354 -29.93 5.08 -19.57
N TYR A 355 -29.76 4.51 -20.76
CA TYR A 355 -30.78 4.44 -21.82
C TYR A 355 -31.34 3.02 -21.93
N VAL A 356 -32.63 2.85 -21.64
CA VAL A 356 -33.28 1.54 -21.49
C VAL A 356 -34.49 1.39 -22.41
N TYR A 357 -34.55 0.26 -23.10
CA TYR A 357 -35.65 -0.10 -23.99
C TYR A 357 -35.81 -1.62 -24.15
N GLY A 358 -36.93 -2.03 -24.74
CA GLY A 358 -37.33 -3.44 -24.81
C GLY A 358 -38.21 -3.84 -23.63
N SER A 359 -38.19 -5.14 -23.30
CA SER A 359 -39.15 -5.81 -22.42
C SER A 359 -38.53 -6.45 -21.17
N GLY A 360 -37.30 -6.06 -20.85
CA GLY A 360 -36.59 -6.52 -19.64
C GLY A 360 -37.09 -5.88 -18.34
N HIS A 361 -36.42 -6.24 -17.25
CA HIS A 361 -36.53 -5.57 -15.96
C HIS A 361 -35.26 -4.76 -15.66
N LEU A 362 -35.44 -3.57 -15.08
CA LEU A 362 -34.37 -2.70 -14.59
C LEU A 362 -34.50 -2.51 -13.08
N ILE A 363 -33.40 -2.65 -12.36
CA ILE A 363 -33.27 -2.26 -10.95
C ILE A 363 -32.16 -1.20 -10.87
N VAL A 364 -32.45 -0.06 -10.23
CA VAL A 364 -31.46 0.99 -9.95
C VAL A 364 -31.55 1.33 -8.47
N GLU A 365 -30.45 1.12 -7.75
CA GLU A 365 -30.33 1.32 -6.31
C GLU A 365 -29.09 2.19 -6.02
N ASN A 366 -29.12 2.99 -4.95
CA ASN A 366 -27.97 3.72 -4.38
C ASN A 366 -27.09 4.55 -5.37
N SER A 367 -27.62 4.92 -6.54
CA SER A 367 -26.80 5.41 -7.67
C SER A 367 -26.94 6.92 -7.90
N ILE A 368 -25.93 7.53 -8.50
CA ILE A 368 -25.85 8.98 -8.74
C ILE A 368 -25.82 9.25 -10.25
N PHE A 369 -26.79 10.01 -10.76
CA PHE A 369 -26.85 10.51 -12.12
C PHE A 369 -26.59 12.00 -12.12
N PHE A 370 -25.39 12.41 -12.53
CA PHE A 370 -24.85 13.75 -12.40
C PHE A 370 -24.36 14.31 -13.74
N LEU A 371 -24.76 15.54 -14.11
CA LEU A 371 -24.38 16.20 -15.36
C LEU A 371 -24.51 15.28 -16.61
N ASN A 372 -25.71 14.71 -16.80
CA ASN A 372 -26.10 14.07 -18.06
C ASN A 372 -27.04 14.97 -18.86
N GLY A 373 -27.19 14.72 -20.15
CA GLY A 373 -28.30 15.28 -20.93
C GLY A 373 -29.64 14.71 -20.45
N THR A 374 -29.71 13.38 -20.34
CA THR A 374 -30.80 12.71 -19.61
C THR A 374 -30.17 11.79 -18.57
N GLY A 375 -30.55 11.84 -17.29
CA GLY A 375 -30.02 10.92 -16.28
C GLY A 375 -30.36 9.46 -16.63
N LEU A 376 -31.67 9.15 -16.62
CA LEU A 376 -32.22 7.84 -16.96
C LEU A 376 -33.41 7.99 -17.91
N TYR A 377 -33.32 7.32 -19.07
CA TYR A 377 -34.38 7.23 -20.08
C TYR A 377 -34.91 5.80 -20.15
N ILE A 378 -36.24 5.62 -20.06
CA ILE A 378 -36.89 4.29 -20.12
C ILE A 378 -38.04 4.33 -21.13
N SER A 379 -38.08 3.36 -22.06
CA SER A 379 -39.15 3.24 -23.07
C SER A 379 -39.68 1.82 -23.26
N ASN A 380 -40.59 1.66 -24.23
CA ASN A 380 -41.21 0.39 -24.63
C ASN A 380 -42.00 -0.24 -23.46
N ASP A 381 -41.95 -1.55 -23.29
CA ASP A 381 -42.65 -2.34 -22.28
C ASP A 381 -41.75 -2.73 -21.09
N THR A 382 -40.64 -1.99 -20.90
CA THR A 382 -39.69 -2.20 -19.81
C THR A 382 -40.39 -2.05 -18.46
N SER A 383 -40.10 -3.00 -17.57
CA SER A 383 -40.47 -2.91 -16.16
C SER A 383 -39.30 -2.38 -15.33
N PHE A 384 -39.54 -1.58 -14.30
CA PHE A 384 -38.45 -1.00 -13.50
C PHE A 384 -38.76 -0.84 -12.00
N SER A 385 -37.69 -0.78 -11.21
CA SER A 385 -37.65 -0.27 -9.85
C SER A 385 -36.46 0.69 -9.75
N ILE A 386 -36.67 1.89 -9.22
CA ILE A 386 -35.63 2.91 -9.03
C ILE A 386 -35.74 3.42 -7.60
N SER A 387 -34.76 3.14 -6.73
CA SER A 387 -34.81 3.62 -5.35
C SER A 387 -33.50 4.17 -4.82
N ASP A 388 -33.65 4.98 -3.76
CA ASP A 388 -32.55 5.47 -2.90
C ASP A 388 -31.40 6.15 -3.69
N SER A 389 -31.72 6.69 -4.89
CA SER A 389 -30.77 7.21 -5.87
C SER A 389 -30.89 8.73 -6.05
N VAL A 390 -29.83 9.38 -6.54
CA VAL A 390 -29.73 10.83 -6.71
C VAL A 390 -29.64 11.20 -8.19
N PHE A 391 -30.47 12.14 -8.64
CA PHE A 391 -30.45 12.69 -9.99
C PHE A 391 -30.23 14.21 -9.91
N GLU A 392 -28.99 14.65 -10.12
CA GLU A 392 -28.55 16.04 -9.92
C GLU A 392 -27.98 16.70 -11.19
N LYS A 393 -28.38 17.95 -11.46
CA LYS A 393 -27.84 18.82 -12.54
C LYS A 393 -27.88 18.22 -13.95
N ASN A 394 -28.70 17.20 -14.20
CA ASN A 394 -28.97 16.71 -15.54
C ASN A 394 -29.84 17.74 -16.29
N THR A 395 -29.86 17.73 -17.63
CA THR A 395 -30.87 18.53 -18.36
C THR A 395 -32.28 17.99 -18.08
N VAL A 396 -32.46 16.67 -18.16
CA VAL A 396 -33.63 15.96 -17.62
C VAL A 396 -33.14 14.84 -16.70
N ALA A 397 -33.65 14.72 -15.47
CA ALA A 397 -33.25 13.62 -14.59
C ALA A 397 -33.84 12.27 -15.04
N LEU A 398 -35.17 12.17 -15.13
CA LEU A 398 -35.91 10.96 -15.52
C LEU A 398 -36.81 11.24 -16.73
N SER A 399 -36.71 10.44 -17.78
CA SER A 399 -37.64 10.46 -18.93
C SER A 399 -38.23 9.06 -19.17
N ILE A 400 -39.49 8.86 -18.80
CA ILE A 400 -40.16 7.56 -18.86
C ILE A 400 -41.30 7.62 -19.88
N THR A 401 -41.30 6.74 -20.89
CA THR A 401 -42.16 6.86 -22.08
C THR A 401 -42.70 5.51 -22.59
N GLY A 402 -43.64 5.56 -23.54
CA GLY A 402 -44.22 4.36 -24.16
C GLY A 402 -45.18 3.63 -23.22
N THR A 403 -44.88 2.38 -22.90
CA THR A 403 -45.68 1.51 -22.01
C THR A 403 -44.88 1.07 -20.77
N ALA A 404 -43.82 1.80 -20.42
CA ALA A 404 -42.94 1.45 -19.32
C ALA A 404 -43.70 1.59 -17.99
N ARG A 405 -43.46 0.66 -17.07
CA ARG A 405 -44.20 0.53 -15.80
C ARG A 405 -43.26 0.17 -14.65
N GLY A 406 -43.48 0.71 -13.46
CA GLY A 406 -42.55 0.49 -12.36
C GLY A 406 -42.76 1.41 -11.17
N THR A 407 -41.81 1.36 -10.24
CA THR A 407 -41.77 2.21 -9.04
C THR A 407 -40.56 3.16 -9.09
N VAL A 408 -40.74 4.32 -8.48
CA VAL A 408 -39.69 5.32 -8.22
C VAL A 408 -39.84 5.72 -6.75
N GLU A 409 -38.90 5.32 -5.89
CA GLU A 409 -39.04 5.40 -4.43
C GLU A 409 -37.86 6.07 -3.72
N LYS A 410 -38.14 7.03 -2.83
CA LYS A 410 -37.12 7.70 -1.97
C LYS A 410 -35.96 8.38 -2.71
N ASN A 411 -36.10 8.66 -4.00
CA ASN A 411 -35.05 9.28 -4.79
C ASN A 411 -34.96 10.80 -4.53
N ARG A 412 -33.77 11.36 -4.72
CA ARG A 412 -33.50 12.81 -4.64
C ARG A 412 -33.28 13.36 -6.04
N ILE A 413 -34.26 14.09 -6.56
CA ILE A 413 -34.28 14.61 -7.93
C ILE A 413 -34.14 16.13 -7.85
N THR A 414 -32.91 16.63 -7.97
CA THR A 414 -32.56 17.99 -7.54
C THR A 414 -31.73 18.80 -8.55
N GLY A 415 -31.95 20.11 -8.63
CA GLY A 415 -31.07 21.02 -9.37
C GLY A 415 -30.98 20.77 -10.88
N ASN A 416 -31.90 20.00 -11.47
CA ASN A 416 -31.86 19.65 -12.89
C ASN A 416 -32.23 20.86 -13.76
N ILE A 417 -31.54 21.00 -14.89
CA ILE A 417 -31.44 22.25 -15.67
C ILE A 417 -32.72 22.55 -16.45
N ASP A 418 -33.49 21.54 -16.84
CA ASP A 418 -34.90 21.69 -17.20
C ASP A 418 -35.78 20.95 -16.19
N ASN A 419 -35.85 19.61 -16.28
CA ASN A 419 -36.88 18.81 -15.61
C ASN A 419 -36.32 17.75 -14.66
N GLY A 420 -37.04 17.52 -13.55
CA GLY A 420 -36.90 16.32 -12.74
C GLY A 420 -37.43 15.09 -13.49
N VAL A 421 -38.74 14.88 -13.45
CA VAL A 421 -39.44 13.81 -14.18
C VAL A 421 -40.15 14.37 -15.41
N LEU A 422 -39.94 13.74 -16.56
CA LEU A 422 -40.68 13.97 -17.81
C LEU A 422 -41.44 12.70 -18.21
N LEU A 423 -42.73 12.66 -17.90
CA LEU A 423 -43.57 11.46 -17.96
C LEU A 423 -44.41 11.40 -19.23
N ARG A 424 -44.18 10.36 -20.03
CA ARG A 424 -44.77 10.11 -21.35
C ARG A 424 -45.31 8.68 -21.51
N SER A 425 -45.45 7.95 -20.41
CA SER A 425 -45.96 6.56 -20.41
C SER A 425 -47.49 6.52 -20.49
N THR A 426 -48.04 5.51 -21.16
CA THR A 426 -49.47 5.16 -21.17
C THR A 426 -49.77 3.97 -20.24
N SER A 427 -48.89 3.70 -19.27
CA SER A 427 -49.02 2.64 -18.27
C SER A 427 -49.05 3.20 -16.85
N THR A 428 -49.28 2.34 -15.87
CA THR A 428 -49.20 2.69 -14.45
C THR A 428 -47.76 2.78 -13.98
N ILE A 429 -47.40 3.88 -13.33
CA ILE A 429 -46.12 4.08 -12.64
C ILE A 429 -46.41 4.66 -11.25
N GLU A 430 -45.71 4.16 -10.23
CA GLU A 430 -45.80 4.64 -8.87
C GLU A 430 -44.60 5.52 -8.50
N PHE A 431 -44.84 6.65 -7.85
CA PHE A 431 -43.83 7.51 -7.25
C PHE A 431 -44.15 7.70 -5.76
N SER A 432 -43.28 7.21 -4.87
CA SER A 432 -43.51 7.28 -3.41
C SER A 432 -42.28 7.79 -2.65
N SER A 433 -42.48 8.67 -1.66
CA SER A 433 -41.43 9.23 -0.79
C SER A 433 -40.25 9.97 -1.48
N ASN A 434 -40.36 10.40 -2.75
CA ASN A 434 -39.26 11.08 -3.44
C ASN A 434 -39.17 12.57 -3.08
N ILE A 435 -37.98 13.16 -3.18
CA ILE A 435 -37.70 14.58 -2.90
C ILE A 435 -37.34 15.28 -4.22
N PHE A 436 -38.10 16.33 -4.55
CA PHE A 436 -37.95 17.15 -5.75
C PHE A 436 -37.68 18.61 -5.37
N TYR A 437 -36.53 19.18 -5.75
CA TYR A 437 -36.28 20.60 -5.49
C TYR A 437 -35.23 21.24 -6.41
N ARG A 438 -35.24 22.57 -6.57
CA ARG A 438 -34.34 23.34 -7.45
C ARG A 438 -34.31 22.91 -8.93
N ASN A 439 -35.26 22.09 -9.38
CA ASN A 439 -35.39 21.74 -10.80
C ASN A 439 -35.93 22.97 -11.54
N ALA A 440 -35.22 23.48 -12.54
CA ALA A 440 -35.41 24.86 -12.98
C ALA A 440 -36.71 25.13 -13.76
N ARG A 441 -37.31 24.09 -14.36
CA ARG A 441 -38.67 24.13 -14.93
C ARG A 441 -39.68 23.48 -13.99
N HIS A 442 -39.66 22.14 -13.95
CA HIS A 442 -40.59 21.33 -13.17
C HIS A 442 -39.83 20.19 -12.47
N GLY A 443 -40.22 19.86 -11.24
CA GLY A 443 -39.86 18.59 -10.61
C GLY A 443 -40.58 17.40 -11.27
N PHE A 444 -41.81 17.60 -11.75
CA PHE A 444 -42.64 16.57 -12.37
C PHE A 444 -43.51 17.15 -13.49
N ASP A 445 -43.40 16.62 -14.71
CA ASP A 445 -44.08 17.12 -15.92
C ASP A 445 -44.71 15.94 -16.71
N LEU A 446 -46.03 15.98 -16.94
CA LEU A 446 -46.77 14.96 -17.73
C LEU A 446 -46.64 15.12 -19.26
N TYR A 447 -45.69 15.94 -19.73
CA TYR A 447 -45.39 16.25 -21.13
C TYR A 447 -46.62 16.65 -21.95
N LEU A 448 -47.43 17.54 -21.36
CA LEU A 448 -48.57 18.14 -22.03
C LEU A 448 -48.18 19.47 -22.68
N ARG A 449 -48.91 19.89 -23.72
CA ARG A 449 -48.70 21.19 -24.39
C ARG A 449 -48.90 22.39 -23.46
N SER A 450 -49.59 22.22 -22.35
CA SER A 450 -49.74 23.20 -21.28
C SER A 450 -48.52 23.30 -20.36
N CYS A 451 -47.61 22.32 -20.40
CA CYS A 451 -46.42 22.23 -19.57
C CYS A 451 -45.12 22.59 -20.30
N THR A 452 -45.12 22.68 -21.63
CA THR A 452 -43.91 22.82 -22.45
C THR A 452 -43.92 24.12 -23.28
N ASP A 453 -42.82 24.88 -23.28
CA ASP A 453 -42.76 26.19 -23.99
C ASP A 453 -42.82 26.04 -25.52
N CYS A 454 -42.41 24.88 -26.03
CA CYS A 454 -42.57 24.46 -27.41
C CYS A 454 -44.03 24.24 -27.82
N GLY A 455 -44.99 24.23 -26.88
CA GLY A 455 -46.37 23.77 -27.10
C GLY A 455 -46.42 22.31 -27.59
N CYS A 456 -45.42 21.51 -27.23
CA CYS A 456 -45.18 20.18 -27.78
C CYS A 456 -45.49 19.07 -26.76
N GLY A 457 -45.86 17.89 -27.26
CA GLY A 457 -46.41 16.81 -26.44
C GLY A 457 -47.94 16.69 -26.50
N GLY A 458 -48.49 16.02 -25.49
CA GLY A 458 -49.88 15.57 -25.46
C GLY A 458 -50.89 16.67 -25.14
N THR A 459 -52.15 16.46 -25.51
CA THR A 459 -53.29 17.25 -25.01
C THR A 459 -54.00 16.57 -23.83
N VAL A 460 -53.70 15.29 -23.59
CA VAL A 460 -54.23 14.45 -22.51
C VAL A 460 -53.10 13.50 -22.07
N PHE A 461 -52.97 13.26 -20.76
CA PHE A 461 -52.09 12.21 -20.24
C PHE A 461 -52.87 10.89 -20.17
N ASN A 462 -52.34 9.84 -20.81
CA ASN A 462 -53.04 8.55 -20.97
C ASN A 462 -52.45 7.42 -20.08
N GLY A 463 -51.51 7.74 -19.20
CA GLY A 463 -50.99 6.81 -18.19
C GLY A 463 -51.71 6.94 -16.85
N THR A 464 -51.21 6.25 -15.83
CA THR A 464 -51.69 6.37 -14.45
C THR A 464 -50.51 6.66 -13.53
N VAL A 465 -50.59 7.72 -12.73
CA VAL A 465 -49.64 7.99 -11.64
C VAL A 465 -50.25 7.53 -10.33
N LEU A 466 -49.51 6.74 -9.56
CA LEU A 466 -49.85 6.29 -8.21
C LEU A 466 -48.74 6.69 -7.22
N GLY A 467 -48.96 6.41 -5.93
CA GLY A 467 -47.98 6.60 -4.87
C GLY A 467 -48.28 7.78 -3.95
N SER A 468 -47.40 8.03 -2.97
CA SER A 468 -47.66 8.99 -1.89
C SER A 468 -46.38 9.55 -1.23
N GLY A 469 -46.51 10.69 -0.55
CA GLY A 469 -45.45 11.25 0.30
C GLY A 469 -44.27 11.89 -0.45
N ASN A 470 -44.43 12.23 -1.73
CA ASN A 470 -43.40 12.97 -2.47
C ASN A 470 -43.36 14.43 -1.99
N ILE A 471 -42.19 15.05 -1.90
CA ILE A 471 -42.04 16.43 -1.38
C ILE A 471 -41.44 17.32 -2.48
N PHE A 472 -42.06 18.48 -2.71
CA PHE A 472 -41.65 19.49 -3.68
C PHE A 472 -41.30 20.83 -2.98
N ASP A 473 -40.49 21.68 -3.60
CA ASP A 473 -40.13 23.01 -3.06
C ASP A 473 -41.04 24.16 -3.52
N ASP A 474 -41.84 23.96 -4.58
CA ASP A 474 -42.86 24.90 -5.07
C ASP A 474 -44.02 24.10 -5.70
N GLU A 475 -45.27 24.54 -5.52
CA GLU A 475 -46.41 23.99 -6.28
C GLU A 475 -46.19 24.09 -7.80
N LYS A 476 -45.45 25.10 -8.27
CA LYS A 476 -45.12 25.28 -9.69
C LYS A 476 -44.24 24.15 -10.23
N ALA A 477 -43.57 23.38 -9.37
CA ALA A 477 -42.73 22.27 -9.78
C ALA A 477 -43.54 21.05 -10.29
N ILE A 478 -44.86 21.05 -10.19
CA ILE A 478 -45.74 19.97 -10.69
C ILE A 478 -46.57 20.50 -11.86
N CYS A 479 -46.52 19.81 -13.00
CA CYS A 479 -47.29 20.16 -14.18
C CYS A 479 -47.99 18.94 -14.86
N PRO A 480 -49.29 19.05 -15.18
CA PRO A 480 -50.19 20.19 -14.91
C PRO A 480 -50.76 20.11 -13.48
N ARG A 481 -51.16 21.26 -12.92
CA ARG A 481 -51.71 21.32 -11.55
C ARG A 481 -53.16 20.88 -11.44
N ASP A 482 -53.91 20.91 -12.54
CA ASP A 482 -55.31 20.48 -12.64
C ASP A 482 -55.48 18.98 -13.00
N PHE A 483 -54.39 18.20 -13.00
CA PHE A 483 -54.49 16.74 -13.05
C PHE A 483 -55.05 16.18 -11.73
N SER A 484 -55.82 15.09 -11.82
CA SER A 484 -56.38 14.38 -10.66
C SER A 484 -55.31 13.55 -9.94
N TRP A 485 -54.36 14.22 -9.27
CA TRP A 485 -53.32 13.59 -8.47
C TRP A 485 -53.92 12.72 -7.34
N PRO A 486 -53.31 11.58 -6.99
CA PRO A 486 -53.74 10.75 -5.87
C PRO A 486 -53.78 11.52 -4.53
N GLU A 487 -54.66 11.11 -3.62
CA GLU A 487 -54.69 11.66 -2.25
C GLU A 487 -53.36 11.37 -1.55
N GLY A 488 -52.72 12.41 -1.00
CA GLY A 488 -51.40 12.29 -0.39
C GLY A 488 -50.25 12.08 -1.39
N PHE A 489 -50.46 12.22 -2.70
CA PHE A 489 -49.39 12.07 -3.71
C PHE A 489 -48.19 12.97 -3.42
N TYR A 490 -48.44 14.24 -3.07
CA TYR A 490 -47.41 15.23 -2.81
C TYR A 490 -47.70 16.15 -1.62
N THR A 491 -46.65 16.73 -1.07
CA THR A 491 -46.65 17.91 -0.21
C THR A 491 -45.65 18.95 -0.74
N VAL A 492 -45.73 20.19 -0.22
CA VAL A 492 -44.78 21.26 -0.56
C VAL A 492 -44.09 21.75 0.72
N ASP A 493 -42.76 21.83 0.69
CA ASP A 493 -41.91 22.43 1.71
C ASP A 493 -40.91 23.39 1.06
N GLU A 494 -41.23 24.69 1.06
CA GLU A 494 -40.34 25.74 0.53
C GLU A 494 -38.96 25.79 1.21
N GLN A 495 -38.82 25.20 2.41
CA GLN A 495 -37.57 25.20 3.17
C GLN A 495 -36.72 23.94 2.91
N ILE A 496 -37.23 22.92 2.20
CA ILE A 496 -36.49 21.67 1.94
C ILE A 496 -35.14 21.91 1.28
N SER A 497 -35.06 22.96 0.44
CA SER A 497 -33.85 23.38 -0.25
C SER A 497 -32.76 23.98 0.66
N LYS A 498 -33.09 24.34 1.91
CA LYS A 498 -32.17 24.88 2.91
C LYS A 498 -31.73 23.83 3.94
N THR A 499 -32.48 22.73 4.03
CA THR A 499 -32.26 21.63 4.99
C THR A 499 -31.63 20.39 4.35
N ASN A 500 -31.62 20.31 3.00
CA ASN A 500 -31.12 19.18 2.21
C ASN A 500 -30.32 19.62 0.98
#